data_AF-A0A409WDH2-F1
#
_entry.id   AF-A0A409WDH2-F1
#
_cell.length_a   1.000
_cell.length_b   1.000
_cell.length_c   1.000
_cell.angle_alpha   90.00
_cell.angle_beta   90.00
_cell.angle_gamma   90.00
#
_symmetry.space_group_name_H-M   'P 1'
#
loop_
_entity.id
_entity.type
_entity.pdbx_description
1 polymer ?
#
loop_
_entity_poly.entity_id
_entity_poly.type
_entity_poly.pdbx_seq_one_letter_code
_entity_poly.pdbx_strand_id
1 'polypeptide(L)'
;MVQIQDQGAPQPRTHSSPALIEALKRLPLKERLLRNKKIDVNNERRASLQVDFLMGISPNEPSDFESEITVSPEEMNRLLPLEADKEYADVVTQRVRDWILEQRKAMGLLSNDSSGKRPSSDSEGDSPPAKKLKLFSRASLVDYDPTENPKLTFQQIWFVTEASGKIPLPWFRPSSIEKLNFNSMQASWTSPCFFPTPDGSQKKFTVFDIDKILGMKDDAGLFKKETEIPFADWLIAARYRYDFEVARADWEAKQNGEEPDYSHADDLGLHFEFFENQKDAQITYDFWKEEESSIRRSKVHGFRTNRDQLRGIFAMAKFKYDESLKKKADDDALLTRIAGLEKLVQQSGSSSRSGNSAQPAQGQAKQSFWSAGSTSQSPPACLYCGETGHRVHDHPKEKTKFADGKPFWSSYDVNTRRLLTPDGREICIPFNIKGKPTCKPGHQNDKHHVCSFCGSSAHHALSFTCRSR
;
A
#
# COMPACT_ATOMS: atom_id res chain seq x y z
N MET A 1 29.61 -46.88 -33.66
CA MET A 1 30.10 -47.16 -32.30
C MET A 1 30.74 -45.90 -31.76
N VAL A 2 29.97 -45.10 -31.03
CA VAL A 2 30.46 -43.85 -30.42
C VAL A 2 30.88 -44.20 -29.00
N GLN A 3 32.18 -44.09 -28.72
CA GLN A 3 32.73 -44.21 -27.37
C GLN A 3 32.15 -43.11 -26.50
N ILE A 4 31.34 -43.50 -25.52
CA ILE A 4 30.94 -42.64 -24.42
C ILE A 4 32.16 -42.51 -23.53
N GLN A 5 32.75 -41.31 -23.50
CA GLN A 5 33.75 -40.95 -22.51
C GLN A 5 33.11 -41.04 -21.13
N ASP A 6 33.73 -41.85 -20.28
CA ASP A 6 33.45 -41.97 -18.86
C ASP A 6 33.73 -40.60 -18.20
N GLN A 7 32.68 -39.80 -18.04
CA GLN A 7 32.76 -38.56 -17.29
C GLN A 7 32.87 -38.94 -15.81
N GLY A 8 34.09 -38.78 -15.28
CA GLY A 8 34.42 -39.07 -13.90
C GLY A 8 33.41 -38.49 -12.92
N ALA A 9 33.15 -39.25 -11.85
CA ALA A 9 32.28 -38.88 -10.76
C ALA A 9 32.53 -37.42 -10.30
N PRO A 10 31.47 -36.65 -10.00
CA PRO A 10 31.61 -35.26 -9.59
C PRO A 10 32.43 -35.21 -8.30
N GLN A 11 33.68 -34.73 -8.40
CA GLN A 11 34.48 -34.45 -7.22
C GLN A 11 33.84 -33.30 -6.44
N PRO A 12 33.63 -33.44 -5.11
CA PRO A 12 33.13 -32.36 -4.29
C PRO A 12 34.14 -31.21 -4.28
N ARG A 13 33.69 -30.02 -4.73
CA ARG A 13 34.51 -28.82 -4.90
C ARG A 13 34.71 -27.98 -3.63
N THR A 14 34.23 -28.46 -2.48
CA THR A 14 34.49 -27.84 -1.18
C THR A 14 35.10 -28.87 -0.21
N HIS A 15 36.38 -28.65 0.13
CA HIS A 15 37.26 -29.42 1.03
C HIS A 15 37.67 -30.81 0.53
N SER A 16 38.52 -30.83 -0.49
CA SER A 16 38.96 -32.02 -1.26
C SER A 16 39.89 -33.00 -0.51
N SER A 17 40.00 -32.97 0.82
CA SER A 17 40.67 -34.06 1.55
C SER A 17 40.00 -34.38 2.89
N PRO A 18 39.69 -35.65 3.18
CA PRO A 18 39.20 -36.08 4.50
C PRO A 18 40.11 -35.64 5.66
N ALA A 19 41.42 -35.53 5.39
CA ALA A 19 42.40 -35.03 6.34
C ALA A 19 42.17 -33.56 6.72
N LEU A 20 41.73 -32.73 5.78
CA LEU A 20 41.42 -31.32 6.03
C LEU A 20 40.13 -31.16 6.85
N ILE A 21 39.11 -31.98 6.60
CA ILE A 21 37.87 -32.01 7.39
C ILE A 21 38.17 -32.42 8.84
N GLU A 22 38.98 -33.45 9.03
CA GLU A 22 39.43 -33.87 10.37
C GLU A 22 40.27 -32.80 11.08
N ALA A 23 41.15 -32.12 10.35
CA ALA A 23 41.91 -30.99 10.90
C ALA A 23 41.00 -29.83 11.32
N LEU A 24 39.97 -29.51 10.54
CA LEU A 24 39.00 -28.47 10.87
C LEU A 24 38.14 -28.83 12.09
N LYS A 25 37.76 -30.10 12.25
CA LYS A 25 37.00 -30.57 13.44
C LYS A 25 37.82 -30.48 14.74
N ARG A 26 39.14 -30.68 14.65
CA ARG A 26 40.06 -30.62 15.81
C ARG A 26 40.35 -29.19 16.30
N LEU A 27 39.88 -28.18 15.58
CA LEU A 27 40.08 -26.78 15.99
C LEU A 27 39.28 -26.45 17.26
N PRO A 28 39.83 -25.57 18.13
CA PRO A 28 39.08 -25.00 19.24
C PRO A 28 37.77 -24.37 18.77
N LEU A 29 36.73 -24.46 19.61
CA LEU A 29 35.39 -23.93 19.30
C LEU A 29 35.42 -22.47 18.86
N LYS A 30 36.19 -21.62 19.57
CA LYS A 30 36.36 -20.20 19.25
C LYS A 30 36.85 -19.97 17.81
N GLU A 31 37.82 -20.78 17.38
CA GLU A 31 38.43 -20.66 16.05
C GLU A 31 37.51 -21.19 14.94
N ARG A 32 36.69 -22.22 15.23
CA ARG A 32 35.63 -22.68 14.32
C ARG A 32 34.54 -21.64 14.14
N LEU A 33 34.06 -21.03 15.24
CA LEU A 33 33.06 -19.96 15.19
C LEU A 33 33.58 -18.75 14.42
N LEU A 34 34.84 -18.35 14.63
CA LEU A 34 35.45 -17.26 13.88
C LEU A 34 35.54 -17.55 12.37
N ARG A 35 35.84 -18.79 11.98
CA ARG A 35 35.85 -19.20 10.57
C ARG A 35 34.44 -19.23 9.99
N ASN A 36 33.44 -19.76 10.70
CA ASN A 36 32.05 -19.73 10.27
C ASN A 36 31.55 -18.30 10.10
N LYS A 37 31.96 -17.37 10.98
CA LYS A 37 31.64 -15.95 10.82
C LYS A 37 32.20 -15.34 9.54
N LYS A 38 33.39 -15.73 9.10
CA LYS A 38 33.95 -15.29 7.81
C LYS A 38 33.20 -15.91 6.63
N ILE A 39 32.83 -17.19 6.76
CA ILE A 39 32.03 -17.91 5.76
C ILE A 39 30.66 -17.24 5.58
N ASP A 40 29.98 -16.89 6.66
CA ASP A 40 28.69 -16.18 6.63
C ASP A 40 28.80 -14.85 5.89
N VAL A 41 29.80 -14.01 6.22
CA VAL A 41 30.02 -12.73 5.53
C VAL A 41 30.30 -12.93 4.03
N ASN A 42 31.08 -13.95 3.68
CA ASN A 42 31.35 -14.27 2.27
C ASN A 42 30.07 -14.76 1.55
N ASN A 43 29.25 -15.57 2.22
CA ASN A 43 28.01 -16.10 1.69
C ASN A 43 26.95 -15.01 1.53
N GLU A 44 26.83 -14.07 2.47
CA GLU A 44 25.98 -12.88 2.33
C GLU A 44 26.39 -12.04 1.11
N ARG A 45 27.71 -11.84 0.92
CA ARG A 45 28.22 -11.15 -0.27
C ARG A 45 27.87 -11.90 -1.56
N ARG A 46 28.03 -13.23 -1.59
CA ARG A 46 27.66 -14.07 -2.75
C ARG A 46 26.15 -14.03 -3.02
N ALA A 47 25.33 -14.05 -1.98
CA ALA A 47 23.87 -13.93 -2.12
C ALA A 47 23.48 -12.60 -2.77
N SER A 48 24.11 -11.48 -2.35
CA SER A 48 23.91 -10.18 -3.00
C SER A 48 24.31 -10.21 -4.48
N LEU A 49 25.47 -10.80 -4.81
CA LEU A 49 25.93 -10.92 -6.19
C LEU A 49 25.04 -11.85 -7.04
N GLN A 50 24.43 -12.87 -6.42
CA GLN A 50 23.49 -13.77 -7.09
C GLN A 50 22.22 -13.03 -7.47
N VAL A 51 21.73 -12.14 -6.59
CA VAL A 51 20.58 -11.27 -6.90
C VAL A 51 20.93 -10.33 -8.06
N ASP A 52 22.11 -9.70 -8.04
CA ASP A 52 22.55 -8.82 -9.13
C ASP A 52 22.70 -9.57 -10.47
N PHE A 53 23.17 -10.82 -10.45
CA PHE A 53 23.21 -11.68 -11.63
C PHE A 53 21.80 -12.02 -12.14
N LEU A 54 20.87 -12.41 -11.26
CA LEU A 54 19.48 -12.71 -11.63
C LEU A 54 18.73 -11.48 -12.17
N MET A 55 19.09 -10.28 -11.72
CA MET A 55 18.56 -9.02 -12.24
C MET A 55 19.26 -8.53 -13.53
N GLY A 56 20.25 -9.28 -14.04
CA GLY A 56 21.00 -8.92 -15.24
C GLY A 56 21.95 -7.73 -15.09
N ILE A 57 22.27 -7.35 -13.85
CA ILE A 57 23.21 -6.25 -13.53
C ILE A 57 24.66 -6.74 -13.62
N SER A 58 24.91 -7.99 -13.19
CA SER A 58 26.22 -8.64 -13.31
C SER A 58 26.20 -9.67 -14.45
N PRO A 59 27.22 -9.69 -15.34
CA PRO A 59 27.30 -10.68 -16.42
C PRO A 59 27.83 -12.04 -15.96
N ASN A 60 28.46 -12.11 -14.78
CA ASN A 60 29.10 -13.31 -14.28
C ASN A 60 28.30 -13.93 -13.14
N GLU A 61 28.05 -15.23 -13.25
CA GLU A 61 27.49 -16.05 -12.18
C GLU A 61 28.49 -16.13 -11.02
N PRO A 62 28.07 -15.79 -9.78
CA PRO A 62 28.96 -15.88 -8.63
C PRO A 62 29.22 -17.34 -8.25
N SER A 63 30.32 -17.55 -7.53
CA SER A 63 30.70 -18.86 -6.98
C SER A 63 29.66 -19.41 -6.01
N ASP A 64 29.57 -20.74 -5.91
CA ASP A 64 28.78 -21.46 -4.92
C ASP A 64 29.07 -21.01 -3.48
N PHE A 65 28.08 -21.21 -2.60
CA PHE A 65 28.17 -20.93 -1.18
C PHE A 65 29.22 -21.81 -0.48
N GLU A 66 29.96 -21.22 0.46
CA GLU A 66 30.90 -21.93 1.32
C GLU A 66 30.13 -22.66 2.43
N SER A 67 30.50 -23.91 2.71
CA SER A 67 29.93 -24.69 3.81
C SER A 67 30.53 -24.30 5.15
N GLU A 68 29.69 -24.14 6.17
CA GLU A 68 30.12 -23.90 7.55
C GLU A 68 30.81 -25.14 8.15
N ILE A 69 31.74 -24.91 9.09
CA ILE A 69 32.34 -25.98 9.89
C ILE A 69 31.33 -26.42 10.94
N THR A 70 31.03 -27.72 10.97
CA THR A 70 30.08 -28.29 11.93
C THR A 70 30.54 -28.09 13.39
N VAL A 71 29.62 -27.60 14.23
CA VAL A 71 29.77 -27.48 15.67
C VAL A 71 28.75 -28.42 16.32
N SER A 72 29.16 -29.22 17.31
CA SER A 72 28.25 -30.18 17.93
C SER A 72 27.24 -29.48 18.85
N PRO A 73 26.07 -30.09 19.11
CA PRO A 73 25.08 -29.52 20.04
C PRO A 73 25.63 -29.30 21.46
N GLU A 74 26.52 -30.19 21.93
CA GLU A 74 27.16 -30.10 23.24
C GLU A 74 28.12 -28.91 23.32
N GLU A 75 28.77 -28.58 22.20
CA GLU A 75 29.65 -27.42 22.09
C GLU A 75 28.86 -26.12 22.01
N MET A 76 27.72 -26.12 21.31
CA MET A 76 26.79 -24.99 21.27
C MET A 76 26.22 -24.65 22.65
N ASN A 77 25.97 -25.66 23.49
CA ASN A 77 25.51 -25.46 24.87
C ASN A 77 26.53 -24.72 25.75
N ARG A 78 27.82 -24.71 25.39
CA ARG A 78 28.86 -23.93 26.10
C ARG A 78 28.71 -22.43 25.92
N LEU A 79 27.90 -21.98 24.97
CA LEU A 79 27.60 -20.56 24.71
C LEU A 79 26.42 -20.04 25.53
N LEU A 80 25.68 -20.92 26.21
CA LEU A 80 24.49 -20.56 26.99
C LEU A 80 24.77 -19.87 28.33
N PRO A 81 25.87 -20.13 29.07
CA PRO A 81 26.19 -19.38 30.27
C PRO A 81 26.40 -17.88 30.00
N LEU A 82 25.92 -17.01 30.88
CA LEU A 82 26.03 -15.54 30.76
C LEU A 82 27.49 -15.04 30.66
N GLU A 83 28.44 -15.80 31.21
CA GLU A 83 29.86 -15.48 31.18
C GLU A 83 30.50 -15.73 29.80
N ALA A 84 29.93 -16.64 29.00
CA ALA A 84 30.41 -16.98 27.66
C ALA A 84 30.19 -15.84 26.65
N ASP A 85 29.27 -14.91 26.92
CA ASP A 85 29.03 -13.75 26.06
C ASP A 85 30.28 -12.89 25.91
N LYS A 86 31.07 -12.73 26.98
CA LYS A 86 32.30 -11.93 26.95
C LYS A 86 33.41 -12.61 26.17
N GLU A 87 33.46 -13.94 26.20
CA GLU A 87 34.54 -14.73 25.60
C GLU A 87 34.34 -14.94 24.09
N TYR A 88 33.08 -15.01 23.64
CA TYR A 88 32.72 -15.38 22.27
C TYR A 88 31.99 -14.29 21.48
N ALA A 89 31.69 -13.12 22.07
CA ALA A 89 30.98 -12.03 21.37
C ALA A 89 31.64 -11.61 20.04
N ASP A 90 32.97 -11.65 19.96
CA ASP A 90 33.75 -11.28 18.78
C ASP A 90 33.69 -12.32 17.65
N VAL A 91 33.48 -13.60 17.97
CA VAL A 91 33.55 -14.71 17.01
C VAL A 91 32.19 -15.27 16.59
N VAL A 92 31.13 -15.00 17.35
CA VAL A 92 29.78 -15.56 17.09
C VAL A 92 29.03 -14.72 16.05
N THR A 93 28.31 -15.40 15.15
CA THR A 93 27.49 -14.78 14.10
C THR A 93 26.17 -14.28 14.67
N GLN A 94 25.49 -13.35 13.98
CA GLN A 94 24.23 -12.80 14.47
C GLN A 94 23.18 -13.90 14.66
N ARG A 95 23.09 -14.85 13.73
CA ARG A 95 22.22 -16.03 13.81
C ARG A 95 22.44 -16.84 15.08
N VAL A 96 23.69 -17.08 15.47
CA VAL A 96 24.01 -17.84 16.69
C VAL A 96 23.72 -17.02 17.95
N ARG A 97 23.91 -15.70 17.94
CA ARG A 97 23.50 -14.83 19.05
C ARG A 97 21.99 -14.87 19.28
N ASP A 98 21.22 -14.81 18.20
CA ASP A 98 19.76 -14.88 18.26
C ASP A 98 19.31 -16.23 18.81
N TRP A 99 19.95 -17.33 18.38
CA TRP A 99 19.74 -18.67 18.94
C TRP A 99 20.06 -18.73 20.44
N ILE A 100 21.19 -18.16 20.90
CA ILE A 100 21.55 -18.12 22.33
C ILE A 100 20.50 -17.36 23.14
N LEU A 101 20.01 -16.22 22.64
CA LEU A 101 18.97 -15.42 23.30
C LEU A 101 17.66 -16.18 23.40
N GLU A 102 17.25 -16.87 22.34
CA GLU A 102 16.04 -17.69 22.32
C GLU A 102 16.14 -18.85 23.33
N GLN A 103 17.28 -19.55 23.36
CA GLN A 103 17.50 -20.65 24.30
C GLN A 103 17.54 -20.18 25.76
N ARG A 104 18.19 -19.05 26.06
CA ARG A 104 18.21 -18.47 27.41
C ARG A 104 16.83 -18.04 27.88
N LYS A 105 16.02 -17.51 26.96
CA LYS A 105 14.62 -17.17 27.23
C LYS A 105 13.78 -18.42 27.51
N ALA A 106 13.99 -19.50 26.75
CA ALA A 106 13.34 -20.79 26.98
C ALA A 106 13.74 -21.44 28.31
N MET A 107 14.98 -21.23 28.74
CA MET A 107 15.50 -21.72 30.03
C MET A 107 15.18 -20.81 31.23
N GLY A 108 14.50 -19.67 31.02
CA GLY A 108 14.15 -18.73 32.10
C GLY A 108 15.34 -17.97 32.70
N LEU A 109 16.50 -17.96 32.04
CA LEU A 109 17.72 -17.32 32.52
C LEU A 109 17.74 -15.79 32.31
N LEU A 110 16.77 -15.24 31.59
CA LEU A 110 16.56 -13.81 31.40
C LEU A 110 15.22 -13.42 32.04
N SER A 111 15.29 -12.96 33.30
CA SER A 111 14.12 -12.38 33.98
C SER A 111 13.83 -11.00 33.38
N ASN A 112 12.59 -10.79 32.94
CA ASN A 112 12.06 -9.51 32.48
C ASN A 112 11.93 -8.56 33.68
N ASP A 113 13.04 -7.98 34.14
CA ASP A 113 13.02 -7.03 35.25
C ASP A 113 13.37 -5.62 34.74
N SER A 114 12.35 -4.97 34.18
CA SER A 114 12.32 -3.52 34.00
C SER A 114 10.87 -3.03 33.95
N SER A 115 10.24 -2.86 35.11
CA SER A 115 9.41 -1.68 35.40
C SER A 115 8.84 -1.70 36.82
N GLY A 116 9.25 -0.70 37.61
CA GLY A 116 8.33 0.01 38.51
C GLY A 116 8.17 -0.51 39.94
N LYS A 117 8.98 0.04 40.84
CA LYS A 117 8.81 0.13 42.30
C LYS A 117 7.36 0.38 42.76
N ARG A 118 6.89 -0.35 43.78
CA ARG A 118 6.58 0.15 45.16
C ARG A 118 6.07 -0.99 46.10
N PRO A 119 6.05 -0.77 47.44
CA PRO A 119 6.66 -1.68 48.42
C PRO A 119 5.68 -2.62 49.13
N SER A 120 6.28 -3.55 49.88
CA SER A 120 5.72 -4.50 50.82
C SER A 120 4.49 -4.04 51.59
N SER A 121 3.51 -4.94 51.67
CA SER A 121 2.71 -5.14 52.87
C SER A 121 2.53 -6.64 53.06
N ASP A 122 3.05 -7.14 54.17
CA ASP A 122 2.75 -8.47 54.70
C ASP A 122 1.25 -8.57 54.98
N SER A 123 0.63 -9.66 54.53
CA SER A 123 -0.47 -10.32 55.22
C SER A 123 -0.59 -11.74 54.70
N GLU A 124 -0.28 -12.67 55.60
CA GLU A 124 -0.56 -14.09 55.51
C GLU A 124 -2.07 -14.36 55.33
N GLY A 125 -2.39 -15.40 54.57
CA GLY A 125 -3.68 -16.09 54.62
C GLY A 125 -4.76 -15.54 53.70
N ASP A 126 -4.82 -16.01 52.46
CA ASP A 126 -5.83 -16.99 52.02
C ASP A 126 -5.63 -17.24 50.51
N SER A 127 -5.66 -18.49 50.07
CA SER A 127 -5.36 -18.85 48.68
C SER A 127 -6.54 -18.53 47.75
N PRO A 128 -6.39 -17.72 46.67
CA PRO A 128 -7.35 -17.71 45.58
C PRO A 128 -6.89 -18.65 44.45
N PRO A 129 -7.83 -19.21 43.67
CA PRO A 129 -7.55 -20.27 42.72
C PRO A 129 -6.57 -19.78 41.66
N ALA A 130 -5.53 -20.57 41.42
CA ALA A 130 -4.53 -20.35 40.39
C ALA A 130 -5.23 -19.98 39.08
N LYS A 131 -5.07 -18.71 38.64
CA LYS A 131 -5.39 -18.29 37.29
C LYS A 131 -4.50 -19.11 36.37
N LYS A 132 -5.02 -20.21 35.83
CA LYS A 132 -4.43 -20.92 34.71
C LYS A 132 -4.28 -19.90 33.59
N LEU A 133 -3.06 -19.37 33.43
CA LEU A 133 -2.62 -18.75 32.19
C LEU A 133 -2.92 -19.79 31.11
N LYS A 134 -3.95 -19.54 30.30
CA LYS A 134 -4.12 -20.23 29.03
C LYS A 134 -2.90 -19.84 28.19
N LEU A 135 -1.82 -20.63 28.30
CA LEU A 135 -0.82 -20.70 27.25
C LEU A 135 -1.61 -20.96 25.98
N PHE A 136 -1.59 -20.00 25.06
CA PHE A 136 -2.12 -20.19 23.72
C PHE A 136 -1.48 -21.46 23.18
N SER A 137 -2.32 -22.46 22.89
CA SER A 137 -1.91 -23.66 22.17
C SER A 137 -1.19 -23.18 20.92
N ARG A 138 0.12 -23.44 20.82
CA ARG A 138 0.89 -23.20 19.60
C ARG A 138 0.11 -23.89 18.47
N ALA A 139 -0.19 -23.15 17.40
CA ALA A 139 -0.93 -23.69 16.26
C ALA A 139 -0.34 -25.05 15.88
N SER A 140 -1.18 -26.07 15.70
CA SER A 140 -0.70 -27.39 15.34
C SER A 140 0.16 -27.28 14.09
N LEU A 141 1.36 -27.86 14.13
CA LEU A 141 2.17 -28.06 12.93
C LEU A 141 1.31 -28.84 11.93
N VAL A 142 0.89 -28.18 10.86
CA VAL A 142 0.19 -28.80 9.74
C VAL A 142 1.27 -29.28 8.77
N ASP A 143 1.19 -30.53 8.33
CA ASP A 143 2.08 -31.08 7.31
C ASP A 143 1.99 -30.22 6.04
N TYR A 144 3.15 -29.72 5.60
CA TYR A 144 3.27 -28.91 4.39
C TYR A 144 3.26 -29.82 3.16
N ASP A 145 2.16 -29.84 2.43
CA ASP A 145 2.10 -30.45 1.09
C ASP A 145 2.61 -29.43 0.06
N PRO A 146 3.78 -29.65 -0.59
CA PRO A 146 4.31 -28.75 -1.60
C PRO A 146 3.49 -28.70 -2.90
N THR A 147 2.46 -29.54 -3.05
CA THR A 147 1.56 -29.55 -4.22
C THR A 147 0.25 -28.79 -4.00
N GLU A 148 -0.11 -28.49 -2.75
CA GLU A 148 -1.21 -27.56 -2.45
C GLU A 148 -0.63 -26.15 -2.30
N ASN A 149 -1.23 -25.16 -2.99
CA ASN A 149 -0.93 -23.76 -2.70
C ASN A 149 -1.13 -23.54 -1.18
N PRO A 150 -0.16 -22.97 -0.45
CA PRO A 150 -0.27 -22.81 0.98
C PRO A 150 -1.57 -22.04 1.29
N LYS A 151 -2.52 -22.72 1.94
CA LYS A 151 -3.78 -22.10 2.35
C LYS A 151 -3.42 -20.97 3.32
N LEU A 152 -3.59 -19.74 2.86
CA LEU A 152 -3.41 -18.58 3.71
C LEU A 152 -4.36 -18.70 4.91
N THR A 153 -3.80 -18.64 6.12
CA THR A 153 -4.56 -18.78 7.35
C THR A 153 -4.81 -17.40 7.97
N PHE A 154 -5.98 -17.24 8.56
CA PHE A 154 -6.34 -16.02 9.28
C PHE A 154 -6.12 -16.23 10.77
N GLN A 155 -5.22 -15.43 11.35
CA GLN A 155 -4.97 -15.43 12.79
C GLN A 155 -6.13 -14.75 13.54
N GLN A 156 -6.25 -15.01 14.85
CA GLN A 156 -7.32 -14.46 15.70
C GLN A 156 -7.46 -12.93 15.59
N ILE A 157 -6.35 -12.21 15.43
CA ILE A 157 -6.35 -10.75 15.29
C ILE A 157 -7.22 -10.27 14.12
N TRP A 158 -7.35 -11.04 13.04
CA TRP A 158 -8.19 -10.68 11.89
C TRP A 158 -9.67 -10.65 12.27
N PHE A 159 -10.15 -11.70 12.95
CA PHE A 159 -11.55 -11.80 13.37
C PHE A 159 -11.91 -10.68 14.36
N VAL A 160 -11.02 -10.43 15.32
CA VAL A 160 -11.23 -9.36 16.31
C VAL A 160 -11.13 -7.98 15.68
N THR A 161 -10.25 -7.79 14.69
CA THR A 161 -10.15 -6.53 13.93
C THR A 161 -11.46 -6.28 13.20
N GLU A 162 -11.99 -7.24 12.44
CA GLU A 162 -13.25 -7.09 11.71
C GLU A 162 -14.43 -6.77 12.65
N ALA A 163 -14.46 -7.37 13.84
CA ALA A 163 -15.47 -7.07 14.87
C ALA A 163 -15.34 -5.65 15.45
N SER A 164 -14.14 -5.07 15.46
CA SER A 164 -13.90 -3.69 15.93
C SER A 164 -14.05 -2.63 14.83
N GLY A 165 -13.86 -3.02 13.57
CA GLY A 165 -13.90 -2.14 12.40
C GLY A 165 -13.69 -2.92 11.11
N LYS A 166 -14.35 -2.50 10.02
CA LYS A 166 -14.31 -3.23 8.75
C LYS A 166 -12.92 -3.20 8.13
N ILE A 167 -12.34 -4.38 7.89
CA ILE A 167 -11.07 -4.54 7.19
C ILE A 167 -11.30 -4.21 5.70
N PRO A 168 -10.47 -3.34 5.10
CA PRO A 168 -10.57 -3.00 3.69
C PRO A 168 -10.44 -4.23 2.78
N LEU A 169 -11.25 -4.32 1.73
CA LEU A 169 -11.18 -5.43 0.76
C LEU A 169 -9.76 -5.62 0.16
N PRO A 170 -9.03 -4.55 -0.23
CA PRO A 170 -7.68 -4.70 -0.80
C PRO A 170 -6.67 -5.44 0.08
N TRP A 171 -6.93 -5.58 1.37
CA TRP A 171 -6.03 -6.24 2.31
C TRP A 171 -6.16 -7.77 2.26
N PHE A 172 -7.23 -8.28 1.63
CA PHE A 172 -7.44 -9.71 1.37
C PHE A 172 -6.66 -10.19 0.13
N ARG A 173 -5.48 -9.64 -0.13
CA ARG A 173 -4.56 -10.14 -1.17
C ARG A 173 -3.48 -10.99 -0.51
N PRO A 174 -2.99 -12.06 -1.15
CA PRO A 174 -1.97 -12.95 -0.57
C PRO A 174 -0.81 -12.22 0.11
N SER A 175 -0.18 -11.29 -0.61
CA SER A 175 0.95 -10.50 -0.12
C SER A 175 0.60 -9.61 1.08
N SER A 176 -0.63 -9.07 1.10
CA SER A 176 -1.13 -8.25 2.21
C SER A 176 -1.41 -9.11 3.44
N ILE A 177 -2.03 -10.29 3.24
CA ILE A 177 -2.34 -11.24 4.30
C ILE A 177 -1.06 -11.75 4.97
N GLU A 178 -0.06 -12.17 4.18
CA GLU A 178 1.23 -12.63 4.68
C GLU A 178 1.94 -11.56 5.51
N LYS A 179 1.99 -10.33 4.98
CA LYS A 179 2.61 -9.20 5.67
C LYS A 179 1.91 -8.89 6.98
N LEU A 180 0.58 -8.88 7.01
CA LEU A 180 -0.19 -8.65 8.23
C LEU A 180 -0.01 -9.79 9.24
N ASN A 181 0.00 -11.04 8.78
CA ASN A 181 0.25 -12.20 9.64
C ASN A 181 1.65 -12.19 10.25
N PHE A 182 2.67 -11.76 9.50
CA PHE A 182 4.04 -11.61 10.00
C PHE A 182 4.17 -10.50 11.05
N ASN A 183 3.42 -9.41 10.87
CA ASN A 183 3.50 -8.23 11.75
C ASN A 183 2.40 -8.18 12.82
N SER A 184 1.59 -9.24 12.99
CA SER A 184 0.42 -9.27 13.87
C SER A 184 0.71 -9.02 15.35
N MET A 185 1.96 -9.21 15.78
CA MET A 185 2.42 -8.98 17.15
C MET A 185 3.18 -7.66 17.32
N GLN A 186 3.39 -6.90 16.25
CA GLN A 186 4.16 -5.66 16.30
C GLN A 186 3.27 -4.47 16.69
N ALA A 187 3.70 -3.72 17.70
CA ALA A 187 3.00 -2.51 18.16
C ALA A 187 3.00 -1.37 17.12
N SER A 188 3.89 -1.42 16.12
CA SER A 188 3.85 -0.52 14.96
C SER A 188 2.65 -0.78 14.04
N TRP A 189 2.07 -1.97 14.05
CA TRP A 189 0.97 -2.40 13.17
C TRP A 189 -0.36 -2.57 13.89
N THR A 190 -0.35 -2.55 15.22
CA THR A 190 -1.50 -2.92 16.03
C THR A 190 -1.84 -1.86 17.05
N SER A 191 -3.10 -1.83 17.46
CA SER A 191 -3.63 -0.98 18.50
C SER A 191 -4.50 -1.78 19.48
N PRO A 192 -4.59 -1.35 20.75
CA PRO A 192 -5.50 -1.97 21.70
C PRO A 192 -6.95 -1.57 21.40
N CYS A 193 -7.85 -2.55 21.34
CA CYS A 193 -9.30 -2.36 21.26
C CYS A 193 -9.97 -2.95 22.51
N PHE A 194 -11.04 -2.33 22.99
CA PHE A 194 -11.74 -2.74 24.20
C PHE A 194 -13.17 -3.14 23.84
N PHE A 195 -13.52 -4.40 24.13
CA PHE A 195 -14.88 -4.90 23.96
C PHE A 195 -15.59 -4.98 25.31
N PRO A 196 -16.85 -4.52 25.41
CA PRO A 196 -17.64 -4.69 26.62
C PRO A 196 -17.96 -6.18 26.83
N THR A 197 -17.77 -6.67 28.04
CA THR A 197 -18.21 -8.00 28.46
C THR A 197 -19.62 -7.94 29.06
N PRO A 198 -20.37 -9.06 29.09
CA PRO A 198 -21.69 -9.13 29.72
C PRO A 198 -21.70 -8.64 31.18
N ASP A 199 -20.56 -8.74 31.85
CA ASP A 199 -20.35 -8.37 33.26
C ASP A 199 -20.15 -6.85 33.45
N GLY A 200 -20.18 -6.07 32.37
CA GLY A 200 -19.91 -4.63 32.36
C GLY A 200 -18.42 -4.26 32.41
N SER A 201 -17.52 -5.23 32.47
CA SER A 201 -16.07 -5.01 32.40
C SER A 201 -15.58 -4.93 30.94
N GLN A 202 -14.47 -4.23 30.69
CA GLN A 202 -13.90 -4.16 29.34
C GLN A 202 -12.78 -5.18 29.18
N LYS A 203 -12.88 -6.04 28.17
CA LYS A 203 -11.80 -6.96 27.77
C LYS A 203 -10.96 -6.30 26.69
N LYS A 204 -9.65 -6.21 26.95
CA LYS A 204 -8.66 -5.67 26.02
C LYS A 204 -8.26 -6.73 25.00
N PHE A 205 -8.31 -6.39 23.72
CA PHE A 205 -7.81 -7.17 22.61
C PHE A 205 -6.82 -6.33 21.79
N THR A 206 -6.00 -7.02 21.00
CA THR A 206 -5.11 -6.39 20.02
C THR A 206 -5.75 -6.53 18.65
N VAL A 207 -5.84 -5.42 17.91
CA VAL A 207 -6.39 -5.37 16.55
C VAL A 207 -5.39 -4.69 15.61
N PHE A 208 -5.53 -4.89 14.30
CA PHE A 208 -4.76 -4.12 13.33
C PHE A 208 -5.20 -2.66 13.35
N ASP A 209 -4.23 -1.75 13.39
CA ASP A 209 -4.49 -0.32 13.36
C ASP A 209 -4.63 0.14 11.90
N ILE A 210 -5.88 0.18 11.42
CA ILE A 210 -6.19 0.42 10.01
C ILE A 210 -5.63 1.77 9.53
N ASP A 211 -5.89 2.84 10.28
CA ASP A 211 -5.45 4.19 9.92
C ASP A 211 -3.92 4.31 9.92
N LYS A 212 -3.27 3.68 10.89
CA LYS A 212 -1.80 3.67 10.97
C LYS A 212 -1.16 2.92 9.82
N ILE A 213 -1.68 1.74 9.46
CA ILE A 213 -1.18 0.93 8.36
C ILE A 213 -1.40 1.65 7.01
N LEU A 214 -2.58 2.25 6.79
CA LEU A 214 -2.83 3.07 5.60
C LEU A 214 -1.91 4.31 5.51
N GLY A 215 -1.42 4.79 6.66
CA GLY A 215 -0.45 5.90 6.76
C GLY A 215 1.01 5.51 6.53
N MET A 216 1.34 4.21 6.45
CA MET A 216 2.72 3.74 6.24
C MET A 216 3.15 3.99 4.80
N LYS A 217 4.20 4.82 4.62
CA LYS A 217 4.71 5.16 3.27
C LYS A 217 5.36 3.98 2.57
N ASP A 218 6.07 3.15 3.33
CA ASP A 218 6.86 2.04 2.78
C ASP A 218 5.96 0.90 2.27
N ASP A 219 4.76 0.76 2.81
CA ASP A 219 3.79 -0.28 2.45
C ASP A 219 2.55 0.26 1.71
N ALA A 220 2.55 1.51 1.26
CA ALA A 220 1.40 2.16 0.60
C ALA A 220 0.94 1.45 -0.69
N GLY A 221 1.86 0.77 -1.39
CA GLY A 221 1.52 -0.05 -2.56
C GLY A 221 0.78 -1.36 -2.21
N LEU A 222 1.00 -1.85 -0.98
CA LEU A 222 0.45 -3.10 -0.47
C LEU A 222 -0.88 -2.88 0.27
N PHE A 223 -1.00 -1.82 1.07
CA PHE A 223 -2.22 -1.50 1.80
C PHE A 223 -2.96 -0.35 1.14
N LYS A 224 -3.63 -0.67 0.04
CA LYS A 224 -4.43 0.27 -0.74
C LYS A 224 -5.79 0.53 -0.10
N LYS A 225 -6.40 1.67 -0.44
CA LYS A 225 -7.79 1.95 -0.08
C LYS A 225 -8.76 1.17 -0.97
N GLU A 226 -9.99 1.07 -0.50
CA GLU A 226 -11.06 0.20 -1.00
C GLU A 226 -11.26 0.17 -2.53
N THR A 227 -11.06 1.29 -3.23
CA THR A 227 -11.31 1.43 -4.68
C THR A 227 -10.06 1.68 -5.52
N GLU A 228 -8.87 1.55 -4.91
CA GLU A 228 -7.56 1.80 -5.52
C GLU A 228 -6.92 0.53 -6.15
N ILE A 229 -7.61 -0.61 -6.06
CA ILE A 229 -7.18 -1.87 -6.68
C ILE A 229 -7.81 -2.06 -8.07
N PRO A 230 -7.07 -2.61 -9.05
CA PRO A 230 -7.62 -2.99 -10.35
C PRO A 230 -8.58 -4.18 -10.23
N PHE A 231 -9.37 -4.43 -11.27
CA PHE A 231 -10.36 -5.52 -11.29
C PHE A 231 -9.77 -6.90 -10.98
N ALA A 232 -8.59 -7.22 -11.52
CA ALA A 232 -7.92 -8.50 -11.24
C ALA A 232 -7.58 -8.68 -9.75
N ASP A 233 -7.08 -7.63 -9.11
CA ASP A 233 -6.80 -7.62 -7.68
C ASP A 233 -8.09 -7.69 -6.86
N TRP A 234 -9.19 -7.08 -7.35
CA TRP A 234 -10.50 -7.15 -6.72
C TRP A 234 -11.05 -8.59 -6.72
N LEU A 235 -10.91 -9.34 -7.81
CA LEU A 235 -11.31 -10.77 -7.87
C LEU A 235 -10.55 -11.61 -6.84
N ILE A 236 -9.24 -11.42 -6.75
CA ILE A 236 -8.39 -12.11 -5.77
C ILE A 236 -8.86 -11.74 -4.36
N ALA A 237 -9.02 -10.45 -4.09
CA ALA A 237 -9.44 -9.95 -2.79
C ALA A 237 -10.83 -10.44 -2.38
N ALA A 238 -11.79 -10.48 -3.31
CA ALA A 238 -13.13 -10.99 -3.10
C ALA A 238 -13.12 -12.46 -2.67
N ARG A 239 -12.29 -13.28 -3.32
CA ARG A 239 -12.17 -14.71 -2.99
C ARG A 239 -11.60 -14.93 -1.59
N TYR A 240 -10.48 -14.29 -1.26
CA TYR A 240 -9.90 -14.41 0.08
C TYR A 240 -10.76 -13.75 1.17
N ARG A 241 -11.57 -12.75 0.80
CA ARG A 241 -12.57 -12.20 1.72
C ARG A 241 -13.66 -13.22 2.02
N TYR A 242 -14.14 -13.98 1.03
CA TYR A 242 -15.05 -15.10 1.27
C TYR A 242 -14.40 -16.15 2.18
N ASP A 243 -13.16 -16.58 1.88
CA ASP A 243 -12.44 -17.55 2.71
C ASP A 243 -12.26 -17.07 4.16
N PHE A 244 -12.04 -15.77 4.36
CA PHE A 244 -11.99 -15.15 5.68
C PHE A 244 -13.31 -15.25 6.42
N GLU A 245 -14.44 -14.99 5.76
CA GLU A 245 -15.77 -15.06 6.38
C GLU A 245 -16.13 -16.50 6.79
N VAL A 246 -15.76 -17.50 5.96
CA VAL A 246 -15.87 -18.93 6.31
C VAL A 246 -15.03 -19.24 7.54
N ALA A 247 -13.76 -18.82 7.55
CA ALA A 247 -12.87 -19.03 8.69
C ALA A 247 -13.36 -18.31 9.96
N ARG A 248 -14.02 -17.15 9.82
CA ARG A 248 -14.62 -16.42 10.94
C ARG A 248 -15.81 -17.18 11.51
N ALA A 249 -16.71 -17.69 10.67
CA ALA A 249 -17.85 -18.50 11.11
C ALA A 249 -17.39 -19.74 11.88
N ASP A 250 -16.36 -20.45 11.37
CA ASP A 250 -15.74 -21.58 12.07
C ASP A 250 -15.16 -21.18 13.43
N TRP A 251 -14.52 -20.02 13.50
CA TRP A 251 -13.92 -19.52 14.74
C TRP A 251 -14.98 -19.14 15.79
N GLU A 252 -16.03 -18.43 15.38
CA GLU A 252 -17.16 -18.03 16.24
C GLU A 252 -17.91 -19.25 16.79
N ALA A 253 -18.23 -20.21 15.92
CA ALA A 253 -18.87 -21.48 16.29
C ALA A 253 -18.06 -22.25 17.34
N LYS A 254 -16.73 -22.34 17.16
CA LYS A 254 -15.83 -22.96 18.14
C LYS A 254 -15.77 -22.22 19.47
N GLN A 255 -15.91 -20.88 19.48
CA GLN A 255 -15.95 -20.11 20.73
C GLN A 255 -17.28 -20.28 21.47
N ASN A 256 -18.39 -20.38 20.74
CA ASN A 256 -19.73 -20.49 21.31
C ASN A 256 -20.14 -21.94 21.62
N GLY A 257 -19.44 -22.94 21.05
CA GLY A 257 -19.82 -24.35 21.14
C GLY A 257 -21.02 -24.70 20.26
N GLU A 258 -21.20 -23.98 19.16
CA GLU A 258 -22.32 -24.09 18.22
C GLU A 258 -21.84 -24.64 16.87
N GLU A 259 -22.77 -24.96 15.97
CA GLU A 259 -22.43 -25.25 14.57
C GLU A 259 -22.15 -23.94 13.80
N PRO A 260 -21.22 -23.96 12.83
CA PRO A 260 -20.90 -22.78 12.04
C PRO A 260 -22.05 -22.34 11.14
N ASP A 261 -22.44 -21.07 11.27
CA ASP A 261 -23.40 -20.41 10.38
C ASP A 261 -22.65 -19.70 9.24
N TYR A 262 -22.68 -20.31 8.05
CA TYR A 262 -22.06 -19.77 6.84
C TYR A 262 -22.94 -18.79 6.07
N SER A 263 -24.16 -18.49 6.55
CA SER A 263 -25.13 -17.66 5.81
C SER A 263 -24.53 -16.33 5.32
N HIS A 264 -23.71 -15.68 6.17
CA HIS A 264 -23.05 -14.43 5.80
C HIS A 264 -21.97 -14.62 4.71
N ALA A 265 -21.19 -15.70 4.80
CA ALA A 265 -20.17 -16.02 3.80
C ALA A 265 -20.84 -16.35 2.45
N ASP A 266 -21.91 -17.14 2.46
CA ASP A 266 -22.69 -17.48 1.27
C ASP A 266 -23.31 -16.26 0.61
N ASP A 267 -23.95 -15.38 1.40
CA ASP A 267 -24.51 -14.13 0.89
C ASP A 267 -23.41 -13.26 0.26
N LEU A 268 -22.24 -13.14 0.90
CA LEU A 268 -21.11 -12.38 0.36
C LEU A 268 -20.54 -13.01 -0.92
N GLY A 269 -20.47 -14.34 -0.97
CA GLY A 269 -20.10 -15.10 -2.15
C GLY A 269 -21.02 -14.78 -3.33
N LEU A 270 -22.33 -14.82 -3.12
CA LEU A 270 -23.34 -14.46 -4.13
C LEU A 270 -23.22 -13.01 -4.61
N HIS A 271 -22.82 -12.09 -3.72
CA HIS A 271 -22.57 -10.69 -4.08
C HIS A 271 -21.38 -10.55 -5.02
N PHE A 272 -20.24 -11.17 -4.69
CA PHE A 272 -19.06 -11.13 -5.54
C PHE A 272 -19.27 -11.85 -6.87
N GLU A 273 -19.87 -13.05 -6.83
CA GLU A 273 -20.20 -13.86 -8.00
C GLU A 273 -21.09 -13.09 -8.98
N PHE A 274 -22.03 -12.27 -8.48
CA PHE A 274 -22.85 -11.43 -9.35
C PHE A 274 -22.00 -10.52 -10.24
N PHE A 275 -21.02 -9.81 -9.68
CA PHE A 275 -20.18 -8.89 -10.46
C PHE A 275 -19.14 -9.62 -11.31
N GLU A 276 -18.54 -10.70 -10.79
CA GLU A 276 -17.58 -11.53 -11.53
C GLU A 276 -18.17 -12.12 -12.81
N ASN A 277 -19.42 -12.60 -12.75
CA ASN A 277 -20.08 -13.27 -13.86
C ASN A 277 -20.67 -12.32 -14.93
N GLN A 278 -20.46 -11.01 -14.83
CA GLN A 278 -20.89 -10.09 -15.88
C GLN A 278 -19.90 -10.07 -17.06
N LYS A 279 -20.40 -10.19 -18.29
CA LYS A 279 -19.56 -10.25 -19.51
C LYS A 279 -18.66 -9.03 -19.68
N ASP A 280 -19.12 -7.88 -19.20
CA ASP A 280 -18.49 -6.56 -19.26
C ASP A 280 -17.97 -6.10 -17.89
N ALA A 281 -17.82 -7.00 -16.91
CA ALA A 281 -17.40 -6.67 -15.54
C ALA A 281 -16.09 -5.88 -15.50
N GLN A 282 -15.06 -6.36 -16.21
CA GLN A 282 -13.73 -5.75 -16.21
C GLN A 282 -13.71 -4.34 -16.80
N ILE A 283 -14.40 -4.13 -17.94
CA ILE A 283 -14.40 -2.83 -18.64
C ILE A 283 -15.29 -1.80 -17.93
N THR A 284 -16.30 -2.26 -17.21
CA THR A 284 -17.21 -1.39 -16.44
C THR A 284 -16.76 -1.18 -14.99
N TYR A 285 -15.68 -1.83 -14.55
CA TYR A 285 -15.23 -1.88 -13.15
C TYR A 285 -15.12 -0.50 -12.49
N ASP A 286 -14.48 0.46 -13.16
CA ASP A 286 -14.30 1.81 -12.64
C ASP A 286 -15.62 2.56 -12.40
N PHE A 287 -16.73 2.10 -12.99
CA PHE A 287 -18.04 2.73 -12.88
C PHE A 287 -18.93 2.11 -11.79
N TRP A 288 -18.63 0.89 -11.31
CA TRP A 288 -19.42 0.24 -10.23
C TRP A 288 -18.63 -0.04 -8.95
N LYS A 289 -17.30 -0.03 -8.94
CA LYS A 289 -16.48 -0.40 -7.76
C LYS A 289 -16.77 0.43 -6.51
N GLU A 290 -17.09 1.72 -6.66
CA GLU A 290 -17.45 2.60 -5.53
C GLU A 290 -18.81 2.23 -4.93
N GLU A 291 -19.79 1.95 -5.77
CA GLU A 291 -21.14 1.58 -5.35
C GLU A 291 -21.18 0.18 -4.73
N GLU A 292 -20.45 -0.77 -5.31
CA GLU A 292 -20.25 -2.11 -4.73
C GLU A 292 -19.67 -2.00 -3.32
N SER A 293 -18.57 -1.26 -3.17
CA SER A 293 -17.90 -1.02 -1.90
C SER A 293 -18.85 -0.38 -0.87
N SER A 294 -19.69 0.56 -1.31
CA SER A 294 -20.69 1.21 -0.45
C SER A 294 -21.72 0.20 0.07
N ILE A 295 -22.24 -0.68 -0.80
CA ILE A 295 -23.19 -1.73 -0.38
C ILE A 295 -22.55 -2.67 0.63
N ARG A 296 -21.35 -3.17 0.33
CA ARG A 296 -20.66 -4.12 1.21
C ARG A 296 -20.35 -3.51 2.58
N ARG A 297 -20.05 -2.20 2.64
CA ARG A 297 -19.79 -1.50 3.91
C ARG A 297 -21.05 -1.07 4.66
N SER A 298 -22.16 -0.79 3.98
CA SER A 298 -23.37 -0.27 4.64
C SER A 298 -24.14 -1.32 5.45
N LYS A 299 -24.04 -2.61 5.13
CA LYS A 299 -24.70 -3.69 5.89
C LYS A 299 -23.71 -4.26 6.91
N VAL A 300 -23.87 -3.89 8.18
CA VAL A 300 -22.97 -4.31 9.29
C VAL A 300 -23.45 -5.62 9.94
N HIS A 301 -24.75 -5.92 9.88
CA HIS A 301 -25.33 -7.19 10.34
C HIS A 301 -26.39 -7.66 9.35
N GLY A 302 -26.41 -8.97 9.05
CA GLY A 302 -27.37 -9.55 8.10
C GLY A 302 -27.17 -9.06 6.67
N PHE A 303 -25.91 -9.00 6.20
CA PHE A 303 -25.61 -8.76 4.79
C PHE A 303 -26.37 -9.79 3.96
N ARG A 304 -27.40 -9.34 3.24
CA ARG A 304 -28.14 -10.16 2.28
C ARG A 304 -27.99 -9.60 0.89
N THR A 305 -27.63 -10.46 -0.04
CA THR A 305 -27.44 -10.08 -1.43
C THR A 305 -28.78 -9.78 -2.08
N ASN A 306 -28.96 -8.53 -2.49
CA ASN A 306 -30.14 -8.11 -3.24
C ASN A 306 -29.78 -8.02 -4.72
N ARG A 307 -30.12 -9.07 -5.48
CA ARG A 307 -29.78 -9.15 -6.91
C ARG A 307 -30.41 -8.02 -7.75
N ASP A 308 -31.56 -7.50 -7.36
CA ASP A 308 -32.20 -6.38 -8.08
C ASP A 308 -31.45 -5.06 -7.86
N GLN A 309 -30.99 -4.82 -6.63
CA GLN A 309 -30.11 -3.69 -6.33
C GLN A 309 -28.80 -3.79 -7.13
N LEU A 310 -28.17 -4.97 -7.16
CA LEU A 310 -26.92 -5.17 -7.91
C LEU A 310 -27.13 -5.02 -9.42
N ARG A 311 -28.25 -5.53 -9.96
CA ARG A 311 -28.66 -5.30 -11.35
C ARG A 311 -28.79 -3.82 -11.68
N GLY A 312 -29.42 -3.04 -10.81
CA GLY A 312 -29.57 -1.59 -10.99
C GLY A 312 -28.21 -0.87 -11.06
N ILE A 313 -27.28 -1.21 -10.18
CA ILE A 313 -25.93 -0.63 -10.16
C ILE A 313 -25.17 -1.01 -11.43
N PHE A 314 -25.21 -2.28 -11.81
CA PHE A 314 -24.50 -2.74 -12.99
C PHE A 314 -25.06 -2.12 -14.27
N ALA A 315 -26.39 -1.99 -14.38
CA ALA A 315 -27.04 -1.30 -15.49
C ALA A 315 -26.62 0.18 -15.57
N MET A 316 -26.54 0.87 -14.43
CA MET A 316 -26.06 2.24 -14.36
C MET A 316 -24.58 2.36 -14.75
N ALA A 317 -23.74 1.43 -14.31
CA ALA A 317 -22.33 1.40 -14.65
C ALA A 317 -22.11 1.19 -16.16
N LYS A 318 -22.88 0.29 -16.76
CA LYS A 318 -22.89 0.08 -18.20
C LYS A 318 -23.34 1.34 -18.96
N PHE A 319 -24.41 1.99 -18.51
CA PHE A 319 -24.86 3.25 -19.10
C PHE A 319 -23.78 4.33 -19.05
N LYS A 320 -23.12 4.51 -17.90
CA LYS A 320 -22.00 5.46 -17.74
C LYS A 320 -20.81 5.12 -18.63
N TYR A 321 -20.50 3.84 -18.78
CA TYR A 321 -19.44 3.38 -19.68
C TYR A 321 -19.77 3.70 -21.15
N ASP A 322 -20.99 3.38 -21.60
CA ASP A 322 -21.43 3.67 -22.97
C ASP A 322 -21.45 5.19 -23.25
N GLU A 323 -21.87 6.00 -22.28
CA GLU A 323 -21.80 7.46 -22.35
C GLU A 323 -20.35 7.95 -22.46
N SER A 324 -19.43 7.38 -21.67
CA SER A 324 -18.01 7.70 -21.74
C SER A 324 -17.39 7.35 -23.09
N LEU A 325 -17.82 6.24 -23.72
CA LEU A 325 -17.36 5.86 -25.06
C LEU A 325 -17.86 6.84 -26.13
N LYS A 326 -19.14 7.23 -26.06
CA LYS A 326 -19.72 8.24 -26.97
C LYS A 326 -18.98 9.56 -26.86
N LYS A 327 -18.76 10.03 -25.63
CA LYS A 327 -18.02 11.26 -25.38
C LYS A 327 -16.60 11.21 -25.94
N LYS A 328 -15.91 10.09 -25.77
CA LYS A 328 -14.57 9.90 -26.35
C LYS A 328 -14.60 9.93 -27.88
N ALA A 329 -15.59 9.30 -28.50
CA ALA A 329 -15.76 9.34 -29.95
C ALA A 329 -16.07 10.76 -30.47
N ASP A 330 -16.88 11.54 -29.74
CA ASP A 330 -17.17 12.93 -30.07
C ASP A 330 -15.91 13.81 -29.94
N ASP A 331 -15.13 13.61 -28.88
CA ASP A 331 -13.85 14.31 -28.66
C ASP A 331 -12.83 13.97 -29.77
N ASP A 332 -12.72 12.70 -30.16
CA ASP A 332 -11.85 12.24 -31.26
C ASP A 332 -12.31 12.81 -32.62
N ALA A 333 -13.62 12.89 -32.85
CA ALA A 333 -14.18 13.51 -34.05
C ALA A 333 -13.90 15.02 -34.09
N LEU A 334 -13.97 15.70 -32.94
CA LEU A 334 -13.63 17.11 -32.81
C LEU A 334 -12.14 17.36 -33.05
N LEU A 335 -11.26 16.54 -32.47
CA LEU A 335 -9.82 16.58 -32.72
C LEU A 335 -9.49 16.40 -34.21
N THR A 336 -10.17 15.47 -34.87
CA THR A 336 -10.00 15.23 -36.31
C THR A 336 -10.43 16.44 -37.15
N ARG A 337 -11.53 17.11 -36.78
CA ARG A 337 -11.97 18.35 -37.44
C ARG A 337 -10.98 19.50 -37.24
N ILE A 338 -10.43 19.65 -36.03
CA ILE A 338 -9.40 20.67 -35.75
C ILE A 338 -8.15 20.41 -36.61
N ALA A 339 -7.64 19.18 -36.64
CA ALA A 339 -6.49 18.82 -37.46
C ALA A 339 -6.74 19.05 -38.97
N GLY A 340 -7.97 18.80 -39.45
CA GLY A 340 -8.38 19.11 -40.82
C GLY A 340 -8.35 20.61 -41.13
N LEU A 341 -8.80 21.46 -40.20
CA LEU A 341 -8.77 22.92 -40.35
C LEU A 341 -7.34 23.48 -40.33
N GLU A 342 -6.45 22.94 -39.48
CA GLU A 342 -5.03 23.33 -39.46
C GLU A 342 -4.34 23.05 -40.81
N LYS A 343 -4.69 21.94 -41.48
CA LYS A 343 -4.17 21.59 -42.80
C LYS A 343 -4.65 22.56 -43.90
N LEU A 344 -5.89 23.03 -43.82
CA LEU A 344 -6.44 24.04 -44.72
C LEU A 344 -5.76 25.41 -44.54
N VAL A 345 -5.53 25.82 -43.28
CA VAL A 345 -4.82 27.07 -42.97
C VAL A 345 -3.38 27.05 -43.50
N GLN A 346 -2.68 25.91 -43.38
CA GLN A 346 -1.33 25.75 -43.94
C GLN A 346 -1.29 25.73 -45.47
N GLN A 347 -2.33 25.20 -46.14
CA GLN A 347 -2.42 25.20 -47.61
C GLN A 347 -2.77 26.56 -48.20
N SER A 348 -3.52 27.41 -47.50
CA SER A 348 -3.77 28.81 -47.89
C SER A 348 -2.53 29.73 -47.81
N GLY A 349 -1.40 29.25 -47.28
CA GLY A 349 -0.12 29.99 -47.25
C GLY A 349 0.75 29.83 -48.51
N SER A 350 0.34 29.02 -49.49
CA SER A 350 1.20 28.63 -50.63
C SER A 350 0.54 28.91 -51.99
N SER A 351 0.15 30.16 -52.28
CA SER A 351 -0.17 30.57 -53.66
C SER A 351 -0.14 32.11 -53.86
N SER A 352 0.99 32.65 -54.31
CA SER A 352 1.16 33.72 -55.35
C SER A 352 2.63 34.20 -55.38
N ARG A 353 3.39 33.93 -56.46
CA ARG A 353 3.65 34.79 -57.64
C ARG A 353 4.34 36.16 -57.35
N SER A 354 5.65 36.20 -57.65
CA SER A 354 6.42 37.24 -58.38
C SER A 354 6.13 38.74 -58.18
N GLY A 355 7.15 39.50 -57.77
CA GLY A 355 7.24 40.95 -58.04
C GLY A 355 8.27 41.71 -57.18
N ASN A 356 9.30 42.26 -57.81
CA ASN A 356 10.31 43.18 -57.25
C ASN A 356 9.70 44.38 -56.50
N SER A 357 10.28 44.77 -55.36
CA SER A 357 10.89 46.10 -55.14
C SER A 357 11.32 46.33 -53.69
N ALA A 358 12.52 46.92 -53.58
CA ALA A 358 13.05 47.80 -52.54
C ALA A 358 12.60 47.67 -51.06
N GLN A 359 13.62 47.41 -50.23
CA GLN A 359 13.77 47.80 -48.81
C GLN A 359 13.39 49.29 -48.54
N PRO A 360 13.12 49.73 -47.28
CA PRO A 360 13.92 49.37 -46.10
C PRO A 360 13.21 49.13 -44.74
N ALA A 361 13.99 48.43 -43.91
CA ALA A 361 14.04 48.32 -42.45
C ALA A 361 13.03 49.09 -41.57
N GLN A 362 12.36 48.36 -40.67
CA GLN A 362 12.36 48.64 -39.21
C GLN A 362 11.61 47.54 -38.43
N GLY A 363 12.15 47.14 -37.28
CA GLY A 363 11.36 46.53 -36.19
C GLY A 363 11.54 45.03 -35.96
N GLN A 364 12.67 44.64 -35.37
CA GLN A 364 12.78 43.36 -34.66
C GLN A 364 11.79 43.31 -33.49
N ALA A 365 10.94 42.28 -33.45
CA ALA A 365 10.46 41.71 -32.20
C ALA A 365 10.41 40.18 -32.36
N LYS A 366 11.30 39.52 -31.62
CA LYS A 366 11.49 38.07 -31.54
C LYS A 366 10.20 37.41 -31.03
N GLN A 367 9.42 36.78 -31.91
CA GLN A 367 8.51 35.72 -31.48
C GLN A 367 9.28 34.41 -31.50
N SER A 368 9.55 33.90 -30.30
CA SER A 368 10.20 32.62 -30.08
C SER A 368 9.18 31.51 -30.31
N PHE A 369 9.57 30.58 -31.17
CA PHE A 369 9.00 29.25 -31.31
C PHE A 369 8.85 28.56 -29.95
N TRP A 370 7.61 28.31 -29.52
CA TRP A 370 7.28 27.25 -28.57
C TRP A 370 6.07 26.49 -29.10
N SER A 371 6.30 25.68 -30.12
CA SER A 371 5.45 24.52 -30.42
C SER A 371 5.88 23.39 -29.48
N ALA A 372 5.19 23.24 -28.36
CA ALA A 372 5.39 22.11 -27.45
C ALA A 372 4.03 21.57 -26.99
N GLY A 373 3.73 20.34 -27.45
CA GLY A 373 2.73 19.39 -26.97
C GLY A 373 1.58 19.90 -26.10
N SER A 374 0.44 20.20 -26.74
CA SER A 374 -0.84 20.34 -26.04
C SER A 374 -1.44 18.96 -25.79
N THR A 375 -1.10 18.36 -24.65
CA THR A 375 -1.99 17.43 -23.94
C THR A 375 -3.39 18.02 -23.89
N SER A 376 -4.43 17.20 -23.99
CA SER A 376 -5.84 17.60 -23.93
C SER A 376 -6.14 18.36 -22.63
N GLN A 377 -5.95 19.69 -22.65
CA GLN A 377 -6.27 20.54 -21.52
C GLN A 377 -7.78 20.76 -21.53
N SER A 378 -8.46 20.22 -20.52
CA SER A 378 -9.81 20.64 -20.17
C SER A 378 -9.91 22.17 -20.22
N PRO A 379 -11.00 22.76 -20.73
CA PRO A 379 -11.13 24.20 -20.84
C PRO A 379 -10.83 24.87 -19.49
N PRO A 380 -10.06 25.98 -19.48
CA PRO A 380 -9.61 26.60 -18.24
C PRO A 380 -10.83 26.98 -17.38
N ALA A 381 -10.77 26.63 -16.10
CA ALA A 381 -11.76 27.06 -15.11
C ALA A 381 -11.33 28.39 -14.50
N CYS A 382 -12.27 29.34 -14.43
CA CYS A 382 -12.03 30.65 -13.85
C CYS A 382 -11.86 30.52 -12.33
N LEU A 383 -10.72 30.95 -11.78
CA LEU A 383 -10.46 30.92 -10.33
C LEU A 383 -11.32 31.88 -9.51
N TYR A 384 -12.12 32.73 -10.16
CA TYR A 384 -13.01 33.66 -9.50
C TYR A 384 -14.45 33.12 -9.41
N CYS A 385 -15.00 32.60 -10.50
CA CYS A 385 -16.38 32.08 -10.53
C CYS A 385 -16.52 30.55 -10.63
N GLY A 386 -15.44 29.82 -10.88
CA GLY A 386 -15.42 28.35 -11.00
C GLY A 386 -15.86 27.79 -12.37
N GLU A 387 -16.35 28.63 -13.28
CA GLU A 387 -16.88 28.19 -14.57
C GLU A 387 -15.78 27.95 -15.61
N THR A 388 -16.03 27.00 -16.51
CA THR A 388 -15.17 26.71 -17.65
C THR A 388 -15.47 27.62 -18.83
N GLY A 389 -14.42 28.01 -19.56
CA GLY A 389 -14.56 28.73 -20.83
C GLY A 389 -13.92 30.12 -20.83
N HIS A 390 -13.57 30.65 -19.66
CA HIS A 390 -12.82 31.92 -19.53
C HIS A 390 -11.79 31.86 -18.41
N ARG A 391 -10.76 32.69 -18.52
CA ARG A 391 -9.77 32.87 -17.45
C ARG A 391 -10.27 33.92 -16.45
N VAL A 392 -9.64 33.99 -15.29
CA VAL A 392 -9.95 35.04 -14.30
C VAL A 392 -9.83 36.45 -14.86
N HIS A 393 -8.88 36.66 -15.79
CA HIS A 393 -8.66 37.94 -16.47
C HIS A 393 -9.78 38.34 -17.42
N ASP A 394 -10.52 37.34 -17.95
CA ASP A 394 -11.57 37.52 -18.94
C ASP A 394 -12.95 37.40 -18.30
N HIS A 395 -13.04 37.51 -16.97
CA HIS A 395 -14.30 37.35 -16.27
C HIS A 395 -15.26 38.53 -16.56
N PRO A 396 -16.53 38.27 -16.93
CA PRO A 396 -17.51 39.32 -17.16
C PRO A 396 -17.72 40.18 -15.91
N LYS A 397 -17.53 41.49 -16.00
CA LYS A 397 -17.67 42.43 -14.86
C LYS A 397 -19.08 42.45 -14.26
N GLU A 398 -20.08 42.11 -15.07
CA GLU A 398 -21.49 42.06 -14.68
C GLU A 398 -21.79 40.86 -13.77
N LYS A 399 -20.94 39.83 -13.82
CA LYS A 399 -21.11 38.63 -13.03
C LYS A 399 -20.41 38.82 -11.68
N THR A 400 -21.21 38.80 -10.62
CA THR A 400 -20.76 39.04 -9.24
C THR A 400 -21.16 37.92 -8.28
N LYS A 401 -21.83 36.90 -8.80
CA LYS A 401 -22.40 35.78 -8.05
C LYS A 401 -22.13 34.46 -8.75
N PHE A 402 -22.01 33.41 -7.95
CA PHE A 402 -22.00 32.03 -8.40
C PHE A 402 -23.39 31.62 -8.93
N ALA A 403 -23.47 30.46 -9.59
CA ALA A 403 -24.72 29.89 -10.10
C ALA A 403 -25.77 29.62 -9.01
N ASP A 404 -25.34 29.43 -7.75
CA ASP A 404 -26.22 29.29 -6.58
C ASP A 404 -26.73 30.63 -6.02
N GLY A 405 -26.43 31.75 -6.67
CA GLY A 405 -26.83 33.09 -6.28
C GLY A 405 -26.00 33.70 -5.13
N LYS A 406 -25.01 32.98 -4.58
CA LYS A 406 -24.14 33.53 -3.53
C LYS A 406 -23.07 34.45 -4.15
N PRO A 407 -22.69 35.55 -3.46
CA PRO A 407 -21.61 36.41 -3.94
C PRO A 407 -20.27 35.67 -3.96
N PHE A 408 -19.36 36.13 -4.81
CA PHE A 408 -17.98 35.64 -4.79
C PHE A 408 -17.30 35.99 -3.47
N TRP A 409 -16.58 35.03 -2.89
CA TRP A 409 -15.89 35.23 -1.63
C TRP A 409 -14.63 36.09 -1.81
N SER A 410 -13.84 35.80 -2.83
CA SER A 410 -12.71 36.63 -3.23
C SER A 410 -13.18 37.82 -4.05
N SER A 411 -12.31 38.82 -4.22
CA SER A 411 -12.47 39.90 -5.20
C SER A 411 -11.34 39.84 -6.24
N TYR A 412 -11.58 40.36 -7.43
CA TYR A 412 -10.57 40.42 -8.49
C TYR A 412 -10.26 41.88 -8.83
N ASP A 413 -9.03 42.32 -8.58
CA ASP A 413 -8.57 43.65 -8.97
C ASP A 413 -8.02 43.62 -10.40
N VAL A 414 -8.75 44.28 -11.30
CA VAL A 414 -8.42 44.36 -12.73
C VAL A 414 -7.13 45.13 -12.98
N ASN A 415 -6.81 46.14 -12.15
CA ASN A 415 -5.64 47.01 -12.34
C ASN A 415 -4.35 46.27 -12.01
N THR A 416 -4.33 45.56 -10.87
CA THR A 416 -3.14 44.80 -10.44
C THR A 416 -3.15 43.35 -10.94
N ARG A 417 -4.27 42.91 -11.54
CA ARG A 417 -4.55 41.54 -11.98
C ARG A 417 -4.44 40.51 -10.85
N ARG A 418 -4.79 40.89 -9.63
CA ARG A 418 -4.66 40.06 -8.42
C ARG A 418 -6.01 39.58 -7.93
N LEU A 419 -6.00 38.37 -7.38
CA LEU A 419 -7.14 37.83 -6.65
C LEU A 419 -6.93 38.12 -5.17
N LEU A 420 -7.91 38.77 -4.54
CA LEU A 420 -7.81 39.28 -3.19
C LEU A 420 -8.84 38.61 -2.27
N THR A 421 -8.47 38.41 -1.03
CA THR A 421 -9.40 38.04 0.05
C THR A 421 -10.31 39.22 0.39
N PRO A 422 -11.42 39.02 1.15
CA PRO A 422 -12.27 40.11 1.63
C PRO A 422 -11.52 41.20 2.42
N ASP A 423 -10.43 40.83 3.10
CA ASP A 423 -9.53 41.74 3.83
C ASP A 423 -8.41 42.34 2.96
N GLY A 424 -8.49 42.17 1.63
CA GLY A 424 -7.60 42.83 0.67
C GLY A 424 -6.23 42.17 0.49
N ARG A 425 -6.02 40.95 0.98
CA ARG A 425 -4.74 40.23 0.87
C ARG A 425 -4.68 39.39 -0.39
N GLU A 426 -3.49 39.28 -0.98
CA GLU A 426 -3.32 38.53 -2.23
C GLU A 426 -3.45 37.02 -2.01
N ILE A 427 -4.29 36.37 -2.81
CA ILE A 427 -4.52 34.93 -2.81
C ILE A 427 -3.49 34.25 -3.72
N CYS A 428 -2.89 33.16 -3.23
CA CYS A 428 -1.94 32.37 -3.99
C CYS A 428 -2.64 31.61 -5.13
N ILE A 429 -2.40 32.04 -6.38
CA ILE A 429 -2.91 31.38 -7.59
C ILE A 429 -2.39 29.93 -7.72
N PRO A 430 -1.07 29.63 -7.58
CA PRO A 430 -0.59 28.26 -7.64
C PRO A 430 -1.26 27.31 -6.65
N PHE A 431 -1.51 27.79 -5.42
CA PHE A 431 -2.26 27.04 -4.41
C PHE A 431 -3.66 26.71 -4.93
N ASN A 432 -4.38 27.69 -5.47
CA ASN A 432 -5.75 27.50 -5.94
C ASN A 432 -5.89 26.57 -7.16
N ILE A 433 -4.81 26.38 -7.93
CA ILE A 433 -4.79 25.49 -9.10
C ILE A 433 -4.38 24.06 -8.73
N LYS A 434 -3.34 23.88 -7.92
CA LYS A 434 -2.69 22.57 -7.71
C LYS A 434 -2.49 22.17 -6.24
N GLY A 435 -2.87 23.05 -5.30
CA GLY A 435 -2.77 22.82 -3.87
C GLY A 435 -1.42 23.21 -3.27
N LYS A 436 -1.24 22.85 -1.99
CA LYS A 436 -0.04 23.15 -1.20
C LYS A 436 1.28 22.57 -1.76
N PRO A 437 1.36 21.33 -2.29
CA PRO A 437 2.64 20.70 -2.63
C PRO A 437 3.37 21.34 -3.81
N THR A 438 2.67 22.13 -4.63
CA THR A 438 3.24 22.78 -5.82
C THR A 438 3.55 24.27 -5.61
N CYS A 439 3.34 24.79 -4.41
CA CYS A 439 3.68 26.17 -4.09
C CYS A 439 5.18 26.29 -3.82
N LYS A 440 5.83 27.32 -4.37
CA LYS A 440 7.25 27.58 -4.09
C LYS A 440 7.45 27.81 -2.58
N PRO A 441 8.52 27.26 -1.98
CA PRO A 441 8.89 27.58 -0.61
C PRO A 441 8.98 29.12 -0.44
N GLY A 442 8.29 29.68 0.56
CA GLY A 442 8.24 31.13 0.81
C GLY A 442 6.96 31.86 0.38
N HIS A 443 6.15 31.28 -0.52
CA HIS A 443 4.89 31.93 -0.96
C HIS A 443 3.85 32.14 0.17
N GLN A 444 3.93 31.37 1.26
CA GLN A 444 3.00 31.46 2.38
C GLN A 444 3.13 32.76 3.18
N ASN A 445 4.27 33.46 3.06
CA ASN A 445 4.52 34.70 3.80
C ASN A 445 3.95 35.93 3.08
N ASP A 446 3.92 35.91 1.75
CA ASP A 446 3.45 37.04 0.92
C ASP A 446 2.04 36.86 0.38
N LYS A 447 1.56 35.61 0.24
CA LYS A 447 0.25 35.29 -0.35
C LYS A 447 -0.51 34.28 0.51
N HIS A 448 -1.82 34.50 0.63
CA HIS A 448 -2.69 33.64 1.41
C HIS A 448 -3.02 32.33 0.65
N HIS A 449 -2.79 31.21 1.33
CA HIS A 449 -3.15 29.87 0.87
C HIS A 449 -4.57 29.52 1.31
N VAL A 450 -5.55 30.16 0.65
CA VAL A 450 -6.98 29.98 0.91
C VAL A 450 -7.73 29.77 -0.41
N CYS A 451 -8.79 28.98 -0.36
CA CYS A 451 -9.67 28.71 -1.49
C CYS A 451 -10.36 30.00 -1.93
N SER A 452 -10.24 30.40 -3.18
CA SER A 452 -10.86 31.62 -3.70
C SER A 452 -12.39 31.58 -3.71
N PHE A 453 -12.99 30.38 -3.64
CA PHE A 453 -14.44 30.20 -3.68
C PHE A 453 -15.12 30.31 -2.31
N CYS A 454 -14.43 29.97 -1.23
CA CYS A 454 -15.02 29.90 0.12
C CYS A 454 -14.12 30.39 1.26
N GLY A 455 -12.85 30.70 1.00
CA GLY A 455 -11.88 31.17 2.00
C GLY A 455 -11.25 30.09 2.87
N SER A 456 -11.61 28.82 2.71
CA SER A 456 -11.02 27.72 3.49
C SER A 456 -9.55 27.49 3.13
N SER A 457 -8.70 27.25 4.13
CA SER A 457 -7.30 26.81 3.94
C SER A 457 -7.16 25.29 3.79
N ALA A 458 -8.23 24.52 4.01
CA ALA A 458 -8.20 23.05 3.99
C ALA A 458 -8.11 22.48 2.58
N HIS A 459 -8.58 23.22 1.58
CA HIS A 459 -8.59 22.80 0.18
C HIS A 459 -8.33 23.99 -0.74
N HIS A 460 -8.15 23.69 -2.03
CA HIS A 460 -7.88 24.68 -3.07
C HIS A 460 -9.07 24.82 -4.03
N ALA A 461 -9.21 25.96 -4.72
CA ALA A 461 -10.37 26.21 -5.58
C ALA A 461 -10.65 25.08 -6.58
N LEU A 462 -9.63 24.63 -7.33
CA LEU A 462 -9.81 23.60 -8.36
C LEU A 462 -9.93 22.16 -7.83
N SER A 463 -9.91 21.92 -6.51
CA SER A 463 -10.39 20.64 -5.97
C SER A 463 -11.90 20.50 -6.00
N PHE A 464 -12.65 21.59 -6.21
CA PHE A 464 -14.12 21.59 -6.20
C PHE A 464 -14.74 20.97 -4.92
N THR A 465 -14.00 20.99 -3.80
CA THR A 465 -14.46 20.39 -2.54
C THR A 465 -15.54 21.22 -1.85
N CYS A 466 -15.45 22.55 -1.92
CA CYS A 466 -16.49 23.43 -1.35
C CYS A 466 -17.66 23.69 -2.30
N ARG A 467 -17.49 23.42 -3.59
CA ARG A 467 -18.47 23.68 -4.63
C ARG A 467 -18.32 22.64 -5.71
N SER A 468 -19.32 21.78 -5.85
CA SER A 468 -19.43 20.86 -6.97
C SER A 468 -19.51 21.64 -8.27
N ARG A 469 -18.90 21.08 -9.31
CA ARG A 469 -18.80 21.69 -10.64
C ARG A 469 -20.14 21.76 -11.35
#